data_AF-A0A6G3MGN1-F1
#
_entry.id   AF-A0A6G3MGN1-F1
#
_cell.length_a   1.000
_cell.length_b   1.000
_cell.length_c   1.000
_cell.angle_alpha   90.00
_cell.angle_beta   90.00
_cell.angle_gamma   90.00
#
_symmetry.space_group_name_H-M   'P 1'
#
loop_
_entity.id
_entity.type
_entity.pdbx_description
1 polymer ?
#
loop_
_entity_poly.entity_id
_entity_poly.type
_entity_poly.pdbx_seq_one_letter_code
_entity_poly.pdbx_strand_id
1 'polypeptide(L)'
;YVKISGINRDFKTASIVVRGSNELILEEASRSIHDALCVTRAIVKSRHMIAGGGAPEIEMSYQLEEQAQLLTGTDALCVHAFAQALEHIPVILVESCGLNPVDVITELRRLHSKGDKNSGFNVKKVVAVINFSPP
;
A
#
# COMPACT_ATOMS: atom_id res chain seq x y z
N TYR A 1 -18.44 -29.59 -17.96
CA TYR A 1 -17.76 -29.38 -16.66
C TYR A 1 -18.52 -30.18 -15.61
N VAL A 2 -17.81 -31.01 -14.83
CA VAL A 2 -18.42 -31.76 -13.72
C VAL A 2 -18.44 -30.83 -12.50
N LYS A 3 -19.63 -30.47 -12.04
CA LYS A 3 -19.81 -29.65 -10.83
C LYS A 3 -20.10 -30.58 -9.67
N ILE A 4 -19.23 -30.59 -8.68
CA ILE A 4 -19.45 -31.28 -7.41
C ILE A 4 -19.84 -30.21 -6.38
N SER A 5 -21.07 -30.24 -5.90
CA SER A 5 -21.59 -29.32 -4.87
C SER A 5 -22.51 -30.06 -3.90
N GLY A 6 -22.59 -29.59 -2.65
CA GLY A 6 -23.45 -30.20 -1.61
C GLY A 6 -22.78 -31.31 -0.80
N ILE A 7 -21.45 -31.27 -0.63
CA ILE A 7 -20.72 -32.24 0.19
C ILE A 7 -20.95 -31.90 1.67
N ASN A 8 -21.53 -32.83 2.42
CA ASN A 8 -21.85 -32.67 3.83
C ASN A 8 -20.69 -33.21 4.69
N ARG A 9 -19.70 -32.34 4.97
CA ARG A 9 -18.64 -32.40 6.00
C ARG A 9 -17.62 -31.28 5.76
N ASP A 10 -16.93 -30.84 6.82
CA ASP A 10 -15.94 -29.74 6.86
C ASP A 10 -14.86 -29.81 5.76
N PHE A 11 -15.19 -29.40 4.54
CA PHE A 11 -14.26 -29.34 3.42
C PHE A 11 -13.49 -28.02 3.44
N LYS A 12 -12.16 -28.12 3.52
CA LYS A 12 -11.23 -26.97 3.51
C LYS A 12 -10.77 -26.58 2.10
N THR A 13 -11.48 -27.01 1.06
CA THR A 13 -11.08 -26.83 -0.33
C THR A 13 -12.25 -26.30 -1.15
N ALA A 14 -12.01 -25.21 -1.88
CA ALA A 14 -12.94 -24.63 -2.82
C ALA A 14 -12.26 -24.43 -4.18
N SER A 15 -13.02 -24.56 -5.27
CA SER A 15 -12.53 -24.30 -6.63
C SER A 15 -13.25 -23.08 -7.19
N ILE A 16 -12.47 -22.09 -7.65
CA ILE A 16 -12.99 -20.87 -8.28
C ILE A 16 -12.83 -21.05 -9.80
N VAL A 17 -13.94 -20.93 -10.53
CA VAL A 17 -13.94 -21.03 -12.00
C VAL A 17 -14.00 -19.61 -12.58
N VAL A 18 -12.91 -19.20 -13.24
CA VAL A 18 -12.81 -17.91 -13.92
C VAL A 18 -13.14 -18.09 -15.40
N ARG A 19 -13.91 -17.17 -15.97
CA ARG A 19 -14.25 -17.13 -17.40
C ARG A 19 -13.89 -15.75 -17.94
N GLY A 20 -13.22 -15.69 -19.08
CA GLY A 20 -12.77 -14.45 -19.71
C GLY A 20 -12.88 -14.52 -21.23
N SER A 21 -12.86 -13.36 -21.89
CA SER A 21 -13.01 -13.25 -23.35
C SER A 21 -11.74 -13.62 -24.12
N ASN A 22 -10.57 -13.58 -23.48
CA ASN A 22 -9.28 -13.97 -24.04
C ASN A 22 -8.39 -14.59 -22.94
N GLU A 23 -7.28 -15.22 -23.35
CA GLU A 23 -6.33 -15.87 -22.44
C GLU A 23 -5.63 -14.85 -21.53
N LEU A 24 -5.25 -13.69 -22.07
CA LEU A 24 -4.59 -12.61 -21.30
C LEU A 24 -5.41 -12.14 -20.09
N ILE A 25 -6.72 -11.90 -20.26
CA ILE A 25 -7.63 -11.50 -19.17
C ILE A 25 -7.79 -12.64 -18.18
N LEU A 26 -7.79 -13.90 -18.65
CA LEU A 26 -7.90 -15.06 -17.77
C LEU A 26 -6.67 -15.21 -16.88
N GLU A 27 -5.48 -15.04 -17.43
CA GLU A 27 -4.22 -15.04 -16.69
C GLU A 27 -4.17 -13.92 -15.65
N GLU A 28 -4.53 -12.69 -16.06
CA GLU A 28 -4.55 -11.54 -15.15
C GLU A 28 -5.59 -11.71 -14.04
N ALA A 29 -6.77 -12.23 -14.35
CA ALA A 29 -7.80 -12.52 -13.35
C ALA A 29 -7.35 -13.61 -12.36
N SER A 30 -6.66 -14.65 -12.84
CA SER A 30 -6.08 -15.70 -11.99
C SER A 30 -5.04 -15.12 -11.03
N ARG A 31 -4.14 -14.27 -11.54
CA ARG A 31 -3.13 -13.56 -10.74
C ARG A 31 -3.77 -12.65 -9.69
N SER A 32 -4.75 -11.85 -10.08
CA SER A 32 -5.45 -10.94 -9.17
C SER A 32 -6.17 -11.68 -8.03
N ILE A 33 -6.81 -12.82 -8.34
CA ILE A 33 -7.45 -13.67 -7.33
C ILE A 33 -6.39 -14.27 -6.38
N HIS A 34 -5.26 -14.72 -6.93
CA HIS A 34 -4.16 -15.24 -6.12
C HIS A 34 -3.64 -14.20 -5.11
N ASP A 35 -3.43 -12.96 -5.56
CA ASP A 35 -2.98 -11.86 -4.72
C ASP A 35 -3.99 -11.54 -3.62
N ALA A 36 -5.29 -11.47 -3.96
CA ALA A 36 -6.36 -11.24 -2.98
C ALA A 36 -6.44 -12.34 -1.92
N LEU A 37 -6.27 -13.61 -2.31
CA LEU A 37 -6.24 -14.74 -1.37
C LEU A 37 -5.00 -14.70 -0.48
N CYS A 38 -3.86 -14.28 -1.01
CA CYS A 38 -2.63 -14.10 -0.24
C CYS A 38 -2.78 -13.01 0.84
N VAL A 39 -3.37 -11.86 0.50
CA VAL A 39 -3.67 -10.78 1.46
C VAL A 39 -4.70 -11.24 2.50
N THR A 40 -5.79 -11.89 2.09
CA THR A 40 -6.80 -12.43 3.01
C THR A 40 -6.19 -13.41 4.01
N ARG A 41 -5.32 -14.31 3.52
CA ARG A 41 -4.57 -15.25 4.37
C ARG A 41 -3.66 -14.53 5.35
N ALA A 42 -2.98 -13.46 4.92
CA ALA A 42 -2.10 -12.68 5.79
C ALA A 42 -2.89 -12.01 6.93
N ILE A 43 -4.04 -11.40 6.63
CA ILE A 43 -4.91 -10.74 7.62
C ILE A 43 -5.49 -11.74 8.62
N VAL A 44 -5.88 -12.93 8.16
CA VAL A 44 -6.38 -14.00 9.05
C VAL A 44 -5.30 -14.50 10.00
N LYS A 45 -4.03 -14.52 9.56
CA LYS A 45 -2.89 -14.94 10.41
C LYS A 45 -2.39 -13.83 11.34
N SER A 46 -2.33 -12.59 10.85
CA SER A 46 -1.84 -11.42 11.57
C SER A 46 -2.80 -10.26 11.35
N ARG A 47 -3.37 -9.72 12.44
CA ARG A 47 -4.38 -8.65 12.39
C ARG A 47 -3.78 -7.24 12.37
N HIS A 48 -2.56 -7.09 11.85
CA HIS A 48 -1.91 -5.79 11.73
C HIS A 48 -2.11 -5.24 10.32
N MET A 49 -2.52 -3.98 10.21
CA MET A 49 -2.69 -3.27 8.94
C MET A 49 -2.06 -1.89 9.05
N ILE A 50 -1.55 -1.40 7.93
CA ILE A 50 -0.99 -0.05 7.78
C ILE A 50 -1.69 0.64 6.62
N ALA A 51 -1.70 1.98 6.62
CA ALA A 51 -2.19 2.75 5.48
C ALA A 51 -1.35 2.43 4.23
N GLY A 52 -2.00 2.28 3.08
CA GLY A 52 -1.31 2.13 1.80
C GLY A 52 -1.04 3.48 1.14
N GLY A 53 -0.71 3.46 -0.15
CA GLY A 53 -0.60 4.68 -0.96
C GLY A 53 0.56 5.58 -0.57
N GLY A 54 1.67 5.04 -0.08
CA GLY A 54 2.84 5.85 0.28
C GLY A 54 2.80 6.48 1.67
N ALA A 55 1.71 6.32 2.43
CA ALA A 55 1.58 6.86 3.77
C ALA A 55 2.72 6.45 4.73
N PRO A 56 3.10 5.15 4.85
CA PRO A 56 4.15 4.76 5.76
C PRO A 56 5.52 5.26 5.30
N GLU A 57 5.76 5.34 4.00
CA GLU A 57 7.00 5.88 3.44
C GLU A 57 7.17 7.38 3.74
N ILE A 58 6.09 8.18 3.59
CA ILE A 58 6.10 9.61 3.94
C ILE A 58 6.25 9.81 5.45
N GLU A 59 5.54 9.03 6.28
CA GLU A 59 5.66 9.11 7.74
C GLU A 59 7.07 8.75 8.21
N MET A 60 7.66 7.70 7.65
CA MET A 60 9.04 7.31 7.97
C MET A 60 10.03 8.37 7.52
N SER A 61 9.88 8.93 6.30
CA SER A 61 10.71 10.02 5.83
C SER A 61 10.66 11.22 6.78
N TYR A 62 9.45 11.65 7.17
CA TYR A 62 9.26 12.77 8.10
C TYR A 62 9.95 12.53 9.45
N GLN A 63 9.74 11.36 10.06
CA GLN A 63 10.37 11.03 11.35
C GLN A 63 11.90 10.93 11.24
N LEU A 64 12.42 10.37 10.14
CA LEU A 64 13.86 10.28 9.90
C LEU A 64 14.47 11.66 9.67
N GLU A 65 13.78 12.58 9.00
CA GLU A 65 14.21 13.97 8.86
C GLU A 65 14.30 14.68 10.22
N GLU A 66 13.33 14.47 11.13
CA GLU A 66 13.39 14.99 12.49
C GLU A 66 14.57 14.39 13.28
N GLN A 67 14.79 13.08 13.17
CA GLN A 67 15.94 12.43 13.84
C GLN A 67 17.28 12.90 13.26
N ALA A 68 17.37 13.14 11.95
CA ALA A 68 18.58 13.63 11.32
C ALA A 68 19.02 15.00 11.87
N GLN A 69 18.07 15.86 12.27
CA GLN A 69 18.37 17.16 12.89
C GLN A 69 19.01 17.05 14.28
N LEU A 70 18.79 15.94 14.98
CA LEU A 70 19.38 15.67 16.29
C LEU A 70 20.80 15.07 16.20
N LEU A 71 21.15 14.53 15.03
CA LEU A 71 22.45 13.93 14.76
C LEU A 71 23.45 14.98 14.25
N THR A 72 24.74 14.67 14.38
CA THR A 72 25.81 15.54 13.90
C THR A 72 26.79 14.75 13.03
N GLY A 73 27.47 15.46 12.13
CA GLY A 73 28.48 14.85 11.25
C GLY A 73 27.86 14.04 10.10
N THR A 74 28.54 12.97 9.72
CA THR A 74 28.20 12.14 8.56
C THR A 74 26.90 11.36 8.74
N ASP A 75 26.56 11.00 9.98
CA ASP A 75 25.40 10.17 10.28
C ASP A 75 24.09 10.92 9.95
N ALA A 76 24.04 12.23 10.20
CA ALA A 76 22.92 13.08 9.82
C ALA A 76 22.68 13.07 8.30
N LEU A 77 23.76 13.12 7.50
CA LEU A 77 23.68 13.08 6.04
C LEU A 77 23.16 11.72 5.54
N CYS A 78 23.62 10.62 6.15
CA CYS A 78 23.15 9.28 5.80
C CYS A 78 21.66 9.10 6.11
N VAL A 79 21.21 9.53 7.28
CA VAL A 79 19.78 9.43 7.66
C VAL A 79 18.93 10.31 6.75
N HIS A 80 19.38 11.52 6.42
CA HIS A 80 18.67 12.40 5.50
C HIS A 80 18.55 11.80 4.09
N ALA A 81 19.64 11.24 3.55
CA ALA A 81 19.61 10.57 2.24
C ALA A 81 18.66 9.36 2.23
N PHE A 82 18.60 8.62 3.35
CA PHE A 82 17.67 7.49 3.48
C PHE A 82 16.21 7.96 3.54
N ALA A 83 15.91 9.04 4.25
CA ALA A 83 14.58 9.65 4.27
C ALA A 83 14.13 10.04 2.84
N GLN A 84 14.99 10.73 2.09
CA GLN A 84 14.73 11.07 0.69
C GLN A 84 14.51 9.85 -0.20
N ALA A 85 15.26 8.76 0.03
CA ALA A 85 15.08 7.51 -0.71
C ALA A 85 13.71 6.86 -0.46
N LEU A 86 13.15 6.97 0.75
CA LEU A 86 11.80 6.47 1.03
C LEU A 86 10.73 7.24 0.25
N GLU A 87 10.90 8.54 0.06
CA GLU A 87 9.94 9.36 -0.69
C GLU A 87 9.93 9.08 -2.20
N HIS A 88 10.98 8.45 -2.74
CA HIS A 88 10.97 8.04 -4.14
C HIS A 88 9.85 7.03 -4.45
N ILE A 89 9.45 6.20 -3.47
CA ILE A 89 8.38 5.21 -3.66
C ILE A 89 7.03 5.90 -3.95
N PRO A 90 6.52 6.82 -3.10
CA PRO A 90 5.30 7.55 -3.41
C PRO A 90 5.44 8.47 -4.63
N VAL A 91 6.62 9.03 -4.91
CA VAL A 91 6.86 9.80 -6.15
C VAL A 91 6.56 8.95 -7.38
N ILE A 92 7.16 7.76 -7.47
CA ILE A 92 6.96 6.84 -8.59
C ILE A 92 5.49 6.41 -8.70
N LEU A 93 4.81 6.21 -7.56
CA LEU A 93 3.39 5.86 -7.54
C LEU A 93 2.52 6.98 -8.15
N VAL A 94 2.82 8.23 -7.84
CA VAL A 94 2.11 9.40 -8.37
C VAL A 94 2.41 9.60 -9.86
N GLU A 95 3.69 9.49 -10.25
CA GLU A 95 4.12 9.58 -11.65
C GLU A 95 3.47 8.50 -12.52
N SER A 96 3.37 7.27 -12.01
CA SER A 96 2.69 6.16 -12.69
C SER A 96 1.20 6.43 -12.96
N CYS A 97 0.61 7.38 -12.22
CA CYS A 97 -0.77 7.82 -12.40
C CYS A 97 -0.90 9.07 -13.29
N GLY A 98 0.21 9.62 -13.81
CA GLY A 98 0.23 10.79 -14.68
C GLY A 98 -0.06 12.11 -13.95
N LEU A 99 0.13 12.17 -12.63
CA LEU A 99 -0.04 13.38 -11.81
C LEU A 99 1.31 14.03 -11.50
N ASN A 100 1.30 15.30 -11.10
CA ASN A 100 2.51 16.00 -10.68
C ASN A 100 2.95 15.52 -9.28
N PRO A 101 4.10 14.84 -9.15
CA PRO A 101 4.57 14.33 -7.86
C PRO A 101 4.86 15.46 -6.86
N VAL A 102 5.32 16.62 -7.33
CA VAL A 102 5.69 17.74 -6.43
C VAL A 102 4.48 18.21 -5.63
N ASP A 103 3.33 18.40 -6.29
CA ASP A 103 2.11 18.90 -5.65
C ASP A 103 1.59 17.89 -4.62
N VAL A 104 1.57 16.61 -4.99
CA VAL A 104 1.03 15.53 -4.15
C VAL A 104 1.91 15.25 -2.94
N ILE A 105 3.22 15.13 -3.14
CA ILE A 105 4.17 14.83 -2.06
C ILE A 105 4.24 16.00 -1.07
N THR A 106 4.20 17.24 -1.56
CA THR A 106 4.15 18.43 -0.70
C THR A 106 2.90 18.42 0.17
N GLU A 107 1.74 18.08 -0.41
CA GLU A 107 0.50 18.00 0.35
C GLU A 107 0.51 16.84 1.37
N LEU A 108 1.05 15.68 1.00
CA LEU A 108 1.22 14.56 1.92
C LEU A 108 2.13 14.93 3.10
N ARG A 109 3.29 15.56 2.85
CA ARG A 109 4.18 16.09 3.91
C ARG A 109 3.45 17.08 4.83
N ARG A 110 2.61 17.95 4.27
CA ARG A 110 1.80 18.91 5.05
C ARG A 110 0.78 18.23 5.96
N LEU A 111 0.17 17.12 5.53
CA LEU A 111 -0.78 16.36 6.36
C LEU A 111 -0.06 15.55 7.44
N HIS A 112 1.06 14.91 7.11
CA HIS A 112 1.86 14.15 8.07
C HIS A 112 2.46 15.04 9.15
N SER A 113 2.95 16.24 8.81
CA SER A 113 3.41 17.23 9.81
C SER A 113 2.29 17.75 10.73
N LYS A 114 1.02 17.60 10.35
CA LYS A 114 -0.15 17.88 11.21
C LYS A 114 -0.55 16.70 12.10
N GLY A 115 0.14 15.57 11.99
CA GLY A 115 -0.13 14.35 12.75
C GLY A 115 -1.05 13.36 12.05
N ASP A 116 -1.46 13.60 10.79
CA ASP A 116 -2.32 12.68 10.03
C ASP A 116 -1.50 11.55 9.37
N LYS A 117 -0.95 10.65 10.19
CA LYS A 117 -0.01 9.57 9.80
C LYS A 117 -0.55 8.56 8.79
N ASN A 118 -1.88 8.50 8.62
CA ASN A 118 -2.55 7.56 7.73
C ASN A 118 -2.97 8.19 6.40
N SER A 119 -2.44 9.37 6.08
CA SER A 119 -2.74 10.07 4.83
C SER A 119 -1.93 9.46 3.69
N GLY A 120 -2.61 8.86 2.72
CA GLY A 120 -1.97 8.24 1.55
C GLY A 120 -2.40 8.90 0.25
N PHE A 121 -1.62 8.64 -0.80
CA PHE A 121 -2.00 8.96 -2.16
C PHE A 121 -3.21 8.14 -2.62
N ASN A 122 -4.16 8.82 -3.27
CA ASN A 122 -5.33 8.18 -3.86
C ASN A 122 -5.64 8.77 -5.23
N VAL A 123 -5.61 7.95 -6.28
CA VAL A 123 -5.80 8.38 -7.67
C VAL A 123 -7.11 9.16 -7.90
N LYS A 124 -8.19 8.86 -7.17
CA LYS A 124 -9.50 9.53 -7.36
C LYS A 124 -9.67 10.84 -6.59
N LYS A 125 -9.03 10.95 -5.42
CA LYS A 125 -9.15 12.12 -4.52
C LYS A 125 -7.86 12.94 -4.46
N VAL A 126 -6.84 12.53 -5.20
CA VAL A 126 -5.43 12.95 -5.12
C VAL A 126 -4.78 12.58 -3.78
N VAL A 127 -5.40 12.94 -2.65
CA VAL A 127 -4.98 12.53 -1.31
C VAL A 127 -6.17 11.98 -0.53
N ALA A 128 -5.97 10.91 0.23
CA ALA A 128 -6.99 10.33 1.09
C ALA A 128 -6.45 10.01 2.47
N VAL A 129 -7.16 10.48 3.49
CA VAL A 129 -6.94 10.06 4.88
C VAL A 129 -7.60 8.69 5.06
N ILE A 130 -6.79 7.67 5.36
CA ILE A 130 -7.29 6.33 5.64
C ILE A 130 -7.54 6.22 7.15
N ASN A 131 -8.78 6.44 7.55
CA ASN A 131 -9.19 6.23 8.94
C ASN A 131 -9.40 4.73 9.18
N PHE A 132 -8.46 4.09 9.88
CA PHE A 132 -8.68 2.75 10.41
C PHE A 132 -9.62 2.87 11.61
N SER A 133 -10.85 2.35 11.47
CA SER A 133 -11.65 2.01 12.65
C SER A 133 -11.11 0.69 13.19
N PRO A 134 -10.72 0.61 14.47
CA PRO A 134 -10.35 -0.67 15.06
C PRO A 134 -11.55 -1.64 14.98
N PRO A 135 -11.31 -2.94 14.81
CA PRO A 135 -12.36 -3.96 14.83
C PRO A 135 -13.06 -4.06 16.19
#